data_AF-A0A950K352-F1
#
_entry.id   AF-A0A950K352-F1
#
_cell.length_a   1.000
_cell.length_b   1.000
_cell.length_c   1.000
_cell.angle_alpha   90.00
_cell.angle_beta   90.00
_cell.angle_gamma   90.00
#
_symmetry.space_group_name_H-M   'P 1'
#
loop_
_entity.id
_entity.type
_entity.pdbx_description
1 polymer ?
#
loop_
_entity_poly.entity_id
_entity_poly.type
_entity_poly.pdbx_seq_one_letter_code
_entity_poly.pdbx_strand_id
1 'polypeptide(L)'
;MSGNTLAKHLAGWVGAILNAPGTPGREHCFQVRPQFRIPGAGRVDLLTVRHESGRPDRFRVDLWNILPRTLDEKDLDGMMRRLHAFDALYAELIEHAETQGFSPGHRVSIRGNLVGKSIHASPFVDLLRHWGSSIFFWTWKRVRTGIEVQPSYDRAPSLRAARAQLKGLLDHLPWEDTAEREEPSLKRPKATC
;
A
#
# COMPACT_ATOMS: atom_id res chain seq x y z
N MET A 1 -21.36 5.56 12.59
CA MET A 1 -20.79 4.21 12.73
C MET A 1 -19.54 4.34 13.59
N SER A 2 -19.39 3.54 14.65
CA SER A 2 -18.20 3.60 15.50
C SER A 2 -16.96 3.11 14.72
N GLY A 3 -15.76 3.55 15.11
CA GLY A 3 -14.50 3.12 14.48
C GLY A 3 -14.32 1.59 14.52
N ASN A 4 -14.70 0.95 15.64
CA ASN A 4 -14.63 -0.50 15.79
C ASN A 4 -15.58 -1.25 14.85
N THR A 5 -16.78 -0.72 14.60
CA THR A 5 -17.72 -1.33 13.65
C THR A 5 -17.19 -1.21 12.22
N LEU A 6 -16.64 -0.05 11.85
CA LEU A 6 -16.02 0.17 10.54
C LEU A 6 -14.85 -0.78 10.30
N ALA A 7 -13.95 -0.91 11.29
CA ALA A 7 -12.80 -1.83 11.20
C ALA A 7 -13.23 -3.28 10.99
N LYS A 8 -14.28 -3.76 11.69
CA LYS A 8 -14.82 -5.11 11.49
C LYS A 8 -15.40 -5.31 10.09
N HIS A 9 -16.18 -4.36 9.58
CA HIS A 9 -16.73 -4.46 8.23
C HIS A 9 -15.65 -4.44 7.16
N LEU A 10 -14.64 -3.59 7.31
CA LEU A 10 -13.51 -3.51 6.38
C LEU A 10 -12.64 -4.76 6.46
N ALA A 11 -12.44 -5.36 7.64
CA ALA A 11 -11.78 -6.66 7.76
C ALA A 11 -12.52 -7.75 6.97
N GLY A 12 -13.86 -7.77 7.09
CA GLY A 12 -14.71 -8.67 6.31
C GLY A 12 -14.60 -8.42 4.80
N TRP A 13 -14.54 -7.16 4.38
CA TRP A 13 -14.33 -6.78 2.98
C TRP A 13 -12.95 -7.20 2.46
N VAL A 14 -11.87 -6.94 3.20
CA VAL A 14 -10.50 -7.37 2.85
C VAL A 14 -10.46 -8.88 2.72
N GLY A 15 -11.04 -9.60 3.68
CA GLY A 15 -11.17 -11.05 3.62
C GLY A 15 -11.96 -11.54 2.41
N ALA A 16 -13.08 -10.91 2.08
CA ALA A 16 -13.92 -11.32 0.95
C ALA A 16 -13.26 -11.04 -0.41
N ILE A 17 -12.65 -9.87 -0.59
CA ILE A 17 -12.00 -9.50 -1.87
C ILE A 17 -10.74 -10.30 -2.10
N LEU A 18 -9.89 -10.45 -1.07
CA LEU A 18 -8.63 -11.16 -1.23
C LEU A 18 -8.81 -12.68 -1.34
N ASN A 19 -9.97 -13.22 -0.96
CA ASN A 19 -10.31 -14.64 -1.11
C ASN A 19 -11.37 -14.89 -2.22
N ALA A 20 -11.70 -13.90 -3.06
CA ALA A 20 -12.77 -14.03 -4.05
C ALA A 20 -12.47 -15.12 -5.12
N PRO A 21 -13.43 -16.00 -5.46
CA PRO A 21 -13.25 -17.01 -6.51
C PRO A 21 -12.84 -16.37 -7.85
N GLY A 22 -11.77 -16.87 -8.47
CA GLY A 22 -11.29 -16.37 -9.78
C GLY A 22 -10.19 -15.31 -9.73
N THR A 23 -9.71 -14.92 -8.53
CA THR A 23 -8.40 -14.23 -8.43
C THR A 23 -7.27 -15.26 -8.57
N PRO A 24 -6.23 -15.00 -9.40
CA PRO A 24 -5.06 -15.87 -9.46
C PRO A 24 -4.35 -15.82 -8.10
N GLY A 25 -4.28 -16.96 -7.41
CA GLY A 25 -3.72 -17.06 -6.06
C GLY A 25 -4.69 -17.57 -4.98
N ARG A 26 -5.70 -18.37 -5.33
CA ARG A 26 -6.33 -19.24 -4.33
C ARG A 26 -5.24 -20.11 -3.72
N GLU A 27 -5.17 -20.05 -2.38
CA GLU A 27 -4.37 -20.94 -1.53
C GLU A 27 -2.88 -20.57 -1.62
N HIS A 28 -2.16 -20.19 -0.57
CA HIS A 28 -1.67 -21.14 0.42
C HIS A 28 -1.41 -20.55 1.81
N CYS A 29 -1.33 -19.23 1.99
CA CYS A 29 -1.17 -18.60 3.31
C CYS A 29 -1.80 -17.21 3.30
N PHE A 30 -3.06 -17.07 3.74
CA PHE A 30 -3.67 -15.76 3.99
C PHE A 30 -3.95 -15.64 5.48
N GLN A 31 -3.21 -14.75 6.16
CA GLN A 31 -3.46 -14.47 7.57
C GLN A 31 -3.97 -13.05 7.72
N VAL A 32 -5.10 -12.87 8.41
CA VAL A 32 -5.60 -11.56 8.85
C VAL A 32 -5.46 -11.49 10.37
N ARG A 33 -4.72 -10.50 10.87
CA ARG A 33 -4.57 -10.23 12.30
C ARG A 33 -5.21 -8.88 12.63
N PRO A 34 -6.37 -8.87 13.29
CA PRO A 34 -6.98 -7.61 13.74
C PRO A 34 -6.22 -7.03 14.92
N GLN A 35 -6.22 -5.70 15.02
CA GLN A 35 -5.65 -4.94 16.14
C GLN A 35 -4.18 -5.27 16.44
N PHE A 36 -3.39 -5.53 15.39
CA PHE A 36 -1.99 -5.89 15.52
C PHE A 36 -1.17 -4.73 16.11
N ARG A 37 -0.36 -5.02 17.14
CA ARG A 37 0.52 -4.04 17.78
C ARG A 37 1.95 -4.22 17.28
N ILE A 38 2.49 -3.15 16.71
CA ILE A 38 3.88 -3.02 16.31
C ILE A 38 4.63 -2.41 17.51
N PRO A 39 5.63 -3.11 18.07
CA PRO A 39 6.50 -2.55 19.10
C PRO A 39 7.07 -1.19 18.67
N GLY A 40 7.10 -0.21 19.58
CA GLY A 40 7.61 1.14 19.30
C GLY A 40 6.74 2.05 18.40
N ALA A 41 5.86 1.51 17.56
CA ALA A 41 5.04 2.30 16.62
C ALA A 41 3.53 2.22 16.85
N GLY A 42 3.07 1.42 17.81
CA GLY A 42 1.68 1.35 18.24
C GLY A 42 0.85 0.37 17.43
N ARG A 43 -0.46 0.61 17.32
CA ARG A 43 -1.43 -0.32 16.72
C ARG A 43 -1.69 0.00 15.25
N VAL A 44 -1.92 -1.05 14.46
CA VAL A 44 -2.67 -1.02 13.19
C VAL A 44 -4.01 -1.75 13.36
N ASP A 45 -5.02 -1.36 12.57
CA ASP A 45 -6.35 -1.97 12.69
C ASP A 45 -6.37 -3.39 12.14
N LEU A 46 -5.64 -3.64 11.05
CA LEU A 46 -5.46 -4.97 10.46
C LEU A 46 -4.03 -5.14 9.95
N LEU A 47 -3.52 -6.35 10.06
CA LEU A 47 -2.34 -6.80 9.33
C LEU A 47 -2.75 -8.00 8.47
N THR A 48 -2.39 -7.99 7.19
CA THR A 48 -2.62 -9.14 6.31
C THR A 48 -1.33 -9.64 5.71
N VAL A 49 -1.11 -10.95 5.74
CA VAL A 49 0.05 -11.62 5.13
C VAL A 49 -0.43 -12.55 4.04
N ARG A 50 0.22 -12.51 2.87
CA ARG A 50 -0.07 -13.41 1.74
C ARG A 50 1.15 -13.71 0.89
N HIS A 51 1.13 -14.81 0.14
CA HIS A 51 2.10 -15.00 -0.93
C HIS A 51 1.83 -14.06 -2.10
N GLU A 52 2.89 -13.66 -2.81
CA GLU A 52 2.75 -13.06 -4.13
C GLU A 52 2.49 -14.16 -5.17
N SER A 53 1.55 -13.92 -6.08
CA SER A 53 1.10 -14.91 -7.06
C SER A 53 2.27 -15.59 -7.78
N GLY A 54 2.28 -16.92 -7.76
CA GLY A 54 3.22 -17.75 -8.51
C GLY A 54 4.60 -17.93 -7.88
N ARG A 55 4.85 -17.43 -6.66
CA ARG A 55 6.15 -17.56 -5.98
C ARG A 55 6.00 -17.85 -4.48
N PRO A 56 6.25 -19.08 -4.00
CA PRO A 56 6.06 -19.45 -2.58
C PRO A 56 7.09 -18.78 -1.66
N ASP A 57 8.22 -18.33 -2.20
CA ASP A 57 9.25 -17.61 -1.48
C ASP A 57 8.93 -16.12 -1.31
N ARG A 58 7.84 -15.60 -1.89
CA ARG A 58 7.52 -14.17 -1.84
C ARG A 58 6.26 -13.92 -1.06
N PHE A 59 6.37 -13.06 -0.05
CA PHE A 59 5.25 -12.65 0.78
C PHE A 59 5.01 -11.15 0.67
N ARG A 60 3.76 -10.77 0.84
CA ARG A 60 3.31 -9.40 1.01
C ARG A 60 2.65 -9.26 2.37
N VAL A 61 3.10 -8.27 3.12
CA VAL A 61 2.46 -7.80 4.35
C VAL A 61 1.81 -6.45 4.05
N ASP A 62 0.50 -6.39 4.23
CA ASP A 62 -0.28 -5.15 4.10
C ASP A 62 -0.72 -4.72 5.51
N LEU A 63 -0.25 -3.56 5.97
CA LEU A 63 -0.65 -2.90 7.22
C LEU A 63 -1.82 -1.95 6.94
N TRP A 64 -2.92 -2.06 7.67
CA TRP A 64 -4.13 -1.28 7.44
C TRP A 64 -4.44 -0.39 8.63
N ASN A 65 -4.56 0.93 8.39
CA ASN A 65 -5.15 1.88 9.34
C ASN A 65 -6.45 2.44 8.78
N ILE A 66 -7.48 2.38 9.60
CA ILE A 66 -8.85 2.67 9.25
C ILE A 66 -9.31 3.85 10.10
N LEU A 67 -9.54 4.97 9.44
CA LEU A 67 -9.91 6.22 10.09
C LEU A 67 -11.28 6.68 9.58
N PRO A 68 -12.29 6.84 10.44
CA PRO A 68 -13.64 7.26 10.04
C PRO A 68 -13.72 8.77 9.74
N ARG A 69 -12.62 9.37 9.29
CA ARG A 69 -12.46 10.81 9.02
C ARG A 69 -11.73 11.02 7.70
N THR A 70 -11.55 12.28 7.32
CA THR A 70 -10.64 12.68 6.24
C THR A 70 -9.21 12.35 6.67
N LEU A 71 -8.46 11.68 5.79
CA LEU A 71 -7.03 11.41 6.00
C LEU A 71 -6.22 12.67 5.72
N ASP A 72 -5.18 12.89 6.50
CA ASP A 72 -4.26 14.02 6.36
C ASP A 72 -2.80 13.55 6.35
N GLU A 73 -1.87 14.51 6.23
CA GLU A 73 -0.42 14.23 6.24
C GLU A 73 0.07 13.63 7.57
N LYS A 74 -0.59 13.96 8.70
CA LYS A 74 -0.24 13.37 9.99
C LYS A 74 -0.55 11.86 10.03
N ASP A 75 -1.63 11.44 9.37
CA ASP A 75 -1.95 10.01 9.23
C ASP A 75 -0.92 9.28 8.38
N LEU A 76 -0.46 9.94 7.32
CA LEU A 76 0.60 9.45 6.46
C LEU A 76 1.93 9.30 7.21
N ASP A 77 2.37 10.32 7.92
CA ASP A 77 3.57 10.25 8.78
C ASP A 77 3.45 9.12 9.80
N GLY A 78 2.28 9.00 10.42
CA GLY A 78 1.98 7.93 11.35
C GLY A 78 2.07 6.54 10.70
N MET A 79 1.64 6.39 9.45
CA MET A 79 1.77 5.12 8.71
C MET A 79 3.21 4.83 8.33
N MET A 80 3.97 5.83 7.86
CA MET A 80 5.39 5.69 7.53
C MET A 80 6.20 5.18 8.73
N ARG A 81 5.97 5.77 9.92
CA ARG A 81 6.62 5.30 11.16
C ARG A 81 6.30 3.85 11.49
N ARG A 82 5.05 3.42 11.26
CA ARG A 82 4.63 2.03 11.47
C ARG A 82 5.25 1.07 10.46
N LEU A 83 5.38 1.49 9.20
CA LEU A 83 6.07 0.71 8.18
C LEU A 83 7.53 0.49 8.55
N HIS A 84 8.27 1.57 8.82
CA HIS A 84 9.68 1.46 9.20
C HIS A 84 9.90 0.63 10.47
N ALA A 85 9.05 0.78 11.48
CA ALA A 85 9.14 -0.05 12.68
C ALA A 85 8.83 -1.53 12.41
N PHE A 86 7.90 -1.82 11.51
CA PHE A 86 7.62 -3.20 11.11
C PHE A 86 8.74 -3.79 10.24
N ASP A 87 9.32 -3.01 9.33
CA ASP A 87 10.49 -3.40 8.55
C ASP A 87 11.67 -3.76 9.48
N ALA A 88 11.95 -2.92 10.47
CA ALA A 88 12.99 -3.17 11.47
C ALA A 88 12.72 -4.43 12.29
N LEU A 89 11.48 -4.59 12.79
CA LEU A 89 11.07 -5.81 13.50
C LEU A 89 11.25 -7.07 12.64
N TYR A 90 10.91 -7.00 11.35
CA TYR A 90 11.09 -8.12 10.45
C TYR A 90 12.57 -8.43 10.22
N ALA A 91 13.42 -7.43 10.06
CA ALA A 91 14.86 -7.62 9.91
C ALA A 91 15.47 -8.31 11.14
N GLU A 92 15.11 -7.87 12.36
CA GLU A 92 15.55 -8.51 13.61
C GLU A 92 15.10 -9.99 13.70
N LEU A 93 13.87 -10.29 13.29
CA LEU A 93 13.37 -11.66 13.26
C LEU A 93 14.14 -12.55 12.29
N ILE A 94 14.51 -12.01 11.12
CA ILE A 94 15.28 -12.73 10.12
C ILE A 94 16.72 -12.95 10.57
N GLU A 95 17.36 -11.93 11.12
CA GLU A 95 18.70 -12.06 11.71
C GLU A 95 18.71 -13.14 12.80
N HIS A 96 17.72 -13.13 13.70
CA HIS A 96 17.60 -14.16 14.73
C HIS A 96 17.40 -15.56 14.15
N ALA A 97 16.56 -15.71 13.12
CA ALA A 97 16.37 -16.99 12.45
C ALA A 97 17.66 -17.47 11.77
N GLU A 98 18.40 -16.57 11.12
CA GLU A 98 19.68 -16.88 10.48
C GLU A 98 20.72 -17.36 11.50
N THR A 99 20.81 -16.73 12.67
CA THR A 99 21.71 -17.17 13.75
C THR A 99 21.37 -18.57 14.29
N GLN A 100 20.13 -19.04 14.10
CA GLN A 100 19.68 -20.39 14.45
C GLN A 100 19.86 -21.40 13.30
N GLY A 101 20.47 -21.00 12.19
CA GLY A 101 20.76 -21.87 11.05
C GLY A 101 19.67 -21.93 9.99
N PHE A 102 18.65 -21.06 10.04
CA PHE A 102 17.65 -20.94 8.97
C PHE A 102 18.23 -20.11 7.81
N SER A 103 18.16 -20.64 6.59
CA SER A 103 18.57 -19.86 5.40
C SER A 103 17.40 -18.98 4.91
N PRO A 104 17.64 -17.68 4.62
CA PRO A 104 16.61 -16.77 4.16
C PRO A 104 16.29 -17.05 2.68
N GLY A 105 15.31 -17.92 2.43
CA GLY A 105 14.74 -18.09 1.09
C GLY A 105 13.67 -17.03 0.77
N HIS A 106 13.09 -16.40 1.80
CA HIS A 106 11.86 -15.62 1.66
C HIS A 106 12.12 -14.13 1.40
N ARG A 107 11.39 -13.55 0.44
CA ARG A 107 11.35 -12.11 0.18
C ARG A 107 10.01 -11.54 0.66
N VAL A 108 10.06 -10.50 1.47
CA VAL A 108 8.87 -9.85 2.01
C VAL A 108 8.74 -8.43 1.47
N SER A 109 7.57 -8.09 0.93
CA SER A 109 7.18 -6.74 0.56
C SER A 109 6.18 -6.21 1.58
N ILE A 110 6.46 -5.04 2.15
CA ILE A 110 5.63 -4.45 3.21
C ILE A 110 4.97 -3.17 2.67
N ARG A 111 3.66 -3.00 2.92
CA ARG A 111 2.86 -1.90 2.40
C ARG A 111 1.93 -1.33 3.47
N GLY A 112 1.73 -0.01 3.45
CA GLY A 112 0.77 0.70 4.28
C GLY A 112 -0.50 1.02 3.51
N ASN A 113 -1.65 0.80 4.12
CA ASN A 113 -2.96 1.05 3.52
C ASN A 113 -3.74 1.98 4.44
N LEU A 114 -3.91 3.23 4.03
CA LEU A 114 -4.70 4.23 4.74
C LEU A 114 -6.11 4.26 4.18
N VAL A 115 -7.10 3.97 5.04
CA VAL A 115 -8.51 3.92 4.67
C VAL A 115 -9.27 5.04 5.35
N GLY A 116 -9.77 6.00 4.56
CA GLY A 116 -10.47 7.19 5.03
C GLY A 116 -11.84 7.37 4.40
N LYS A 117 -12.66 8.27 4.94
CA LYS A 117 -13.90 8.69 4.24
C LYS A 117 -13.58 9.48 2.98
N SER A 118 -12.55 10.31 3.08
CA SER A 118 -11.92 11.07 2.01
C SER A 118 -10.46 11.27 2.41
N ILE A 119 -9.69 11.90 1.55
CA ILE A 119 -8.28 12.20 1.79
C ILE A 119 -8.08 13.66 1.43
N HIS A 120 -7.41 14.38 2.32
CA HIS A 120 -7.03 15.76 2.12
C HIS A 120 -6.09 15.86 0.92
N ALA A 121 -6.42 16.73 -0.02
CA ALA A 121 -5.55 17.01 -1.16
C ALA A 121 -4.37 17.86 -0.67
N SER A 122 -3.16 17.34 -0.85
CA SER A 122 -1.93 18.09 -0.65
C SER A 122 -0.91 17.65 -1.68
N PRO A 123 0.05 18.51 -2.07
CA PRO A 123 1.06 18.14 -3.05
C PRO A 123 1.82 16.85 -2.69
N PHE A 124 2.07 16.61 -1.39
CA PHE A 124 2.75 15.42 -0.91
C PHE A 124 1.87 14.16 -0.98
N VAL A 125 0.61 14.26 -0.57
CA VAL A 125 -0.35 13.15 -0.66
C VAL A 125 -0.63 12.79 -2.12
N ASP A 126 -0.80 13.79 -2.99
CA ASP A 126 -1.04 13.59 -4.42
C ASP A 126 0.16 12.94 -5.11
N LEU A 127 1.37 13.36 -4.74
CA LEU A 127 2.59 12.71 -5.20
C LEU A 127 2.61 11.21 -4.89
N LEU A 128 2.39 10.84 -3.62
CA LEU A 128 2.47 9.44 -3.19
C LEU A 128 1.35 8.57 -3.77
N ARG A 129 0.16 9.15 -3.97
CA ARG A 129 -0.94 8.49 -4.66
C ARG A 129 -0.59 8.14 -6.10
N HIS A 130 0.23 8.94 -6.78
CA HIS A 130 0.47 8.82 -8.21
C HIS A 130 1.73 8.01 -8.57
N TRP A 131 2.75 8.00 -7.71
CA TRP A 131 4.05 7.40 -8.02
C TRP A 131 4.23 5.97 -7.51
N GLY A 132 3.22 5.39 -6.86
CA GLY A 132 3.27 3.99 -6.42
C GLY A 132 4.25 3.78 -5.27
N SER A 133 4.03 4.49 -4.16
CA SER A 133 4.83 4.33 -2.94
C SER A 133 4.51 3.05 -2.16
N SER A 134 5.25 2.78 -1.08
CA SER A 134 4.89 1.76 -0.09
C SER A 134 3.55 2.02 0.62
N ILE A 135 2.96 3.21 0.46
CA ILE A 135 1.67 3.60 1.02
C ILE A 135 0.61 3.79 -0.07
N PHE A 136 -0.55 3.19 0.19
CA PHE A 136 -1.73 3.22 -0.65
C PHE A 136 -2.90 3.87 0.09
N PHE A 137 -3.67 4.65 -0.64
CA PHE A 137 -4.80 5.39 -0.12
C PHE A 137 -6.13 4.82 -0.63
N TRP A 138 -7.06 4.63 0.29
CA TRP A 138 -8.36 4.04 0.03
C TRP A 138 -9.46 4.94 0.58
N THR A 139 -10.54 5.08 -0.18
CA THR A 139 -11.77 5.71 0.31
C THR A 139 -12.85 4.67 0.49
N TRP A 140 -13.76 4.91 1.43
CA TRP A 140 -14.94 4.08 1.61
C TRP A 140 -16.22 4.91 1.54
N LYS A 141 -17.27 4.31 0.99
CA LYS A 141 -18.63 4.85 1.00
C LYS A 141 -19.60 3.80 1.53
N ARG A 142 -20.64 4.26 2.22
CA ARG A 142 -21.71 3.38 2.67
C ARG A 142 -22.66 3.15 1.50
N VAL A 143 -22.94 1.89 1.19
CA VAL A 143 -23.89 1.46 0.16
C VAL A 143 -25.05 0.70 0.82
N ARG A 144 -26.14 0.46 0.08
CA ARG A 144 -27.34 -0.22 0.63
C ARG A 144 -27.01 -1.60 1.22
N THR A 145 -26.04 -2.31 0.64
CA THR A 145 -25.64 -3.67 1.02
C THR A 145 -24.43 -3.73 1.96
N GLY A 146 -23.85 -2.59 2.36
CA GLY A 146 -22.67 -2.57 3.23
C GLY A 146 -21.73 -1.39 3.00
N ILE A 147 -20.44 -1.70 2.85
CA ILE A 147 -19.37 -0.73 2.60
C ILE A 147 -18.70 -1.08 1.27
N GLU A 148 -18.53 -0.07 0.43
CA GLU A 148 -17.72 -0.16 -0.77
C GLU A 148 -16.42 0.60 -0.53
N VAL A 149 -15.30 -0.05 -0.81
CA VAL A 149 -13.95 0.52 -0.66
C VAL A 149 -13.33 0.59 -2.03
N GLN A 150 -12.78 1.75 -2.36
CA GLN A 150 -12.19 2.02 -3.67
C GLN A 150 -10.83 2.71 -3.48
N PRO A 151 -9.85 2.40 -4.35
CA PRO A 151 -8.60 3.14 -4.36
C PRO A 151 -8.86 4.63 -4.60
N SER A 152 -8.13 5.48 -3.89
CA SER A 152 -8.20 6.93 -4.06
C SER A 152 -7.21 7.40 -5.13
N TYR A 153 -7.45 7.03 -6.38
CA TYR A 153 -6.70 7.59 -7.51
C TYR A 153 -7.60 8.55 -8.28
N ASP A 154 -7.27 9.83 -8.28
CA ASP A 154 -7.72 10.71 -9.36
C ASP A 154 -6.85 10.45 -10.60
N ARG A 155 -7.38 10.73 -11.80
CA ARG A 155 -6.64 10.59 -13.08
C ARG A 155 -5.25 11.20 -12.91
N ALA A 156 -4.20 10.38 -13.01
CA ALA A 156 -2.84 10.82 -12.74
C ALA A 156 -2.48 12.05 -13.59
N PRO A 157 -1.99 13.15 -13.00
CA PRO A 157 -1.32 14.19 -13.76
C PRO A 157 -0.13 13.57 -14.48
N SER A 158 0.22 14.11 -15.65
CA SER A 158 1.36 13.59 -16.42
C SER A 158 2.63 13.59 -15.56
N LEU A 159 3.50 12.59 -15.75
CA LEU A 159 4.78 12.44 -15.03
C LEU A 159 5.60 13.75 -14.99
N ARG A 160 5.50 14.57 -16.05
CA ARG A 160 6.12 15.89 -16.15
C ARG A 160 5.57 16.91 -15.15
N ALA A 161 4.25 16.97 -14.97
CA ALA A 161 3.62 17.87 -14.00
C ALA A 161 3.98 17.49 -12.56
N ALA A 162 4.03 16.19 -12.27
CA ALA A 162 4.41 15.70 -10.95
C ALA A 162 5.91 15.89 -10.64
N ARG A 163 6.82 15.77 -11.63
CA ARG A 163 8.24 16.14 -11.45
C ARG A 163 8.43 17.62 -11.17
N ALA A 164 7.68 18.49 -11.86
CA ALA A 164 7.74 19.93 -11.60
C ALA A 164 7.29 20.27 -10.16
N GLN A 165 6.25 19.60 -9.66
CA GLN A 165 5.79 19.72 -8.28
C GLN A 165 6.81 19.16 -7.27
N LEU A 166 7.36 17.97 -7.54
CA LEU A 166 8.44 17.35 -6.75
C LEU A 166 9.66 18.25 -6.63
N LYS A 167 10.10 18.80 -7.76
CA LYS A 167 11.25 19.71 -7.83
C LYS A 167 10.99 20.93 -6.95
N GLY A 168 9.84 21.60 -7.13
CA GLY A 168 9.48 22.75 -6.30
C GLY A 168 9.30 22.46 -4.80
N LEU A 169 8.99 21.21 -4.40
CA LEU A 169 8.92 20.81 -2.99
C LEU A 169 10.28 20.42 -2.40
N LEU A 170 11.22 20.00 -3.24
CA LEU A 170 12.52 19.42 -2.86
C LEU A 170 13.70 20.24 -3.39
N ASP A 171 13.51 21.53 -3.66
CA ASP A 171 14.51 22.44 -4.27
C ASP A 171 15.87 22.49 -3.53
N HIS A 172 15.94 21.98 -2.29
CA HIS A 172 17.14 21.91 -1.47
C HIS A 172 17.91 20.58 -1.59
N LEU A 173 17.38 19.58 -2.30
CA LEU A 173 18.05 18.30 -2.55
C LEU A 173 18.63 18.30 -3.97
N PRO A 174 19.90 17.90 -4.17
CA PRO A 174 20.48 17.76 -5.50
C PRO A 174 19.91 16.49 -6.17
N TRP A 175 18.88 16.64 -7.00
CA TRP A 175 18.36 15.55 -7.82
C TRP A 175 19.00 15.59 -9.21
N GLU A 176 19.61 14.48 -9.65
CA GLU A 176 20.06 14.32 -11.03
C GLU A 176 18.87 13.94 -11.93
N ASP A 177 18.58 14.78 -12.94
CA ASP A 177 17.60 14.47 -13.98
C ASP A 177 18.19 13.39 -14.91
N THR A 178 18.05 12.11 -14.55
CA THR A 178 18.22 11.03 -15.53
C THR A 178 17.08 11.12 -16.54
N ALA A 179 17.36 11.79 -17.67
CA ALA A 179 16.47 11.86 -18.81
C ALA A 179 16.26 10.45 -19.38
N GLU A 180 15.11 9.84 -19.12
CA GLU A 180 14.68 8.67 -19.86
C GLU A 180 14.42 9.10 -21.31
N ARG A 181 15.25 8.61 -22.23
CA ARG A 181 14.91 8.60 -23.66
C ARG A 181 13.63 7.79 -23.79
N GLU A 182 12.56 8.45 -24.21
CA GLU A 182 11.36 7.77 -24.68
C GLU A 182 11.77 6.75 -25.74
N GLU A 183 11.62 5.45 -25.44
CA GLU A 183 11.69 4.44 -26.49
C GLU A 183 10.59 4.78 -27.51
N PRO A 184 10.94 4.96 -28.79
CA PRO A 184 9.96 5.32 -29.80
C PRO A 184 8.90 4.23 -29.86
N SER A 185 7.66 4.61 -29.57
CA SER A 185 6.49 3.74 -29.67
C SER A 185 6.50 2.99 -31.01
N LEU A 186 6.59 1.66 -30.96
CA LEU A 186 6.41 0.79 -32.12
C LEU A 186 5.03 1.07 -32.73
N LYS A 187 5.01 1.81 -33.83
CA LYS A 187 3.82 1.99 -34.66
C LYS A 187 3.41 0.61 -35.16
N ARG A 188 2.25 0.11 -34.69
CA ARG A 188 1.58 -1.05 -35.29
C ARG A 188 1.33 -0.75 -36.78
N PRO A 189 1.69 -1.65 -37.71
CA PRO A 189 1.32 -1.47 -39.11
C PRO A 189 -0.20 -1.51 -39.25
N LYS A 190 -0.75 -0.57 -40.02
CA LYS A 190 -2.15 -0.61 -40.45
C LYS A 190 -2.33 -1.84 -41.32
N ALA A 191 -3.25 -2.73 -40.93
CA ALA A 191 -3.78 -3.72 -41.84
C ALA A 191 -4.52 -2.98 -42.97
N THR A 192 -4.05 -3.11 -44.19
CA THR A 192 -4.80 -2.81 -45.41
C THR A 192 -5.72 -3.98 -45.72
N CYS A 193 -6.98 -3.67 -46.03
CA CYS A 193 -7.98 -4.59 -46.57
C CYS A 193 -7.52 -5.17 -47.91
#